data_AF-A0A2V7G6Q3-F1
#
_entry.id   AF-A0A2V7G6Q3-F1
#
_cell.length_a   1.000
_cell.length_b   1.000
_cell.length_c   1.000
_cell.angle_alpha   90.00
_cell.angle_beta   90.00
_cell.angle_gamma   90.00
#
_symmetry.space_group_name_H-M   'P 1'
#
loop_
_entity.id
_entity.type
_entity.pdbx_description
1 polymer ?
#
loop_
_entity_poly.entity_id
_entity_poly.type
_entity_poly.pdbx_seq_one_letter_code
_entity_poly.pdbx_strand_id
1 'polypeptide(L)' 'MRQEITPIPVRPWTLNGLSERLIVSHYENNYGAAVRTLNAVRGELAGLDAGTPGYRIRALKREELIAMGSVALHELY' A
#
# COMPACT_ATOMS: atom_id res chain seq x y z
N MET A 1 0.38 12.65 -4.30
CA MET A 1 -0.16 12.85 -2.94
C MET A 1 0.28 11.68 -2.08
N ARG A 2 0.70 11.94 -0.83
CA ARG A 2 1.12 10.89 0.11
C ARG A 2 -0.11 10.15 0.60
N GLN A 3 -0.08 8.82 0.59
CA GLN A 3 -1.13 7.97 1.13
C GLN A 3 -0.95 7.85 2.64
N GLU A 4 -2.04 7.94 3.38
CA GLU A 4 -2.08 7.69 4.82
C GLU A 4 -2.79 6.36 5.10
N ILE A 5 -2.46 5.75 6.24
CA ILE A 5 -3.11 4.52 6.68
C ILE A 5 -4.51 4.89 7.17
N THR A 6 -5.52 4.28 6.56
CA THR A 6 -6.92 4.39 7.00
C THR A 6 -7.13 3.55 8.25
N PRO A 7 -7.75 4.08 9.32
CA PRO A 7 -8.03 3.31 10.53
C PRO A 7 -8.92 2.10 10.26
N ILE A 8 -8.62 0.97 10.90
CA ILE A 8 -9.50 -0.20 10.88
C ILE A 8 -10.85 0.14 11.56
N PRO A 9 -12.01 -0.05 10.89
CA PRO A 9 -13.30 0.38 11.43
C PRO A 9 -13.92 -0.62 12.42
N VAL A 10 -13.28 -1.77 12.62
CA VAL A 10 -13.77 -2.86 13.48
C VAL A 10 -12.84 -3.13 14.64
N ARG A 11 -13.40 -3.64 15.74
CA ARG A 11 -12.61 -4.17 16.85
C ARG A 11 -12.13 -5.58 16.47
N PRO A 12 -10.82 -5.85 16.35
CA PRO A 12 -10.33 -7.14 15.84
C PRO A 12 -10.84 -8.36 16.63
N TRP A 13 -11.00 -8.24 17.95
CA TRP A 13 -11.48 -9.31 18.83
C TRP A 13 -12.98 -9.61 18.71
N THR A 14 -13.76 -8.83 17.94
CA THR A 14 -15.19 -9.09 17.72
C THR A 14 -15.47 -9.92 16.47
N LEU A 15 -14.44 -10.30 15.71
CA LEU A 15 -14.58 -11.07 14.47
C LEU A 15 -14.63 -12.57 14.75
N ASN A 16 -15.71 -13.23 14.34
CA ASN A 16 -15.84 -14.69 14.45
C ASN A 16 -15.07 -15.39 13.34
N GLY A 17 -14.31 -16.43 13.68
CA GLY A 17 -13.56 -17.25 12.71
C GLY A 17 -12.20 -16.65 12.30
N LEU A 18 -11.84 -15.46 12.77
CA LEU A 18 -10.54 -14.83 12.56
C LEU A 18 -9.93 -14.44 13.91
N SER A 19 -8.67 -14.81 14.14
CA SER A 19 -8.00 -14.42 15.38
C SER A 19 -7.63 -12.92 15.37
N GLU A 20 -7.68 -12.27 16.52
CA GLU A 20 -7.24 -10.88 16.69
C GLU A 20 -5.81 -10.68 16.15
N ARG A 21 -4.88 -11.58 16.51
CA ARG A 21 -3.49 -11.53 16.06
C ARG A 21 -3.37 -11.52 14.54
N LEU A 22 -4.21 -12.29 13.84
CA LEU A 22 -4.23 -12.32 12.37
C LEU A 22 -4.62 -10.95 11.81
N ILE A 23 -5.71 -10.37 12.31
CA ILE A 23 -6.25 -9.10 11.81
C ILE A 23 -5.30 -7.94 12.11
N VAL A 24 -4.78 -7.85 13.33
CA VAL A 24 -3.81 -6.82 13.71
C VAL A 24 -2.55 -6.92 12.86
N SER A 25 -1.98 -8.12 12.71
CA SER A 25 -0.80 -8.31 11.85
C SER A 25 -1.10 -7.98 10.39
N HIS A 26 -2.27 -8.36 9.86
CA HIS A 26 -2.66 -8.05 8.50
C HIS A 26 -2.73 -6.53 8.27
N TYR A 27 -3.31 -5.79 9.21
CA TYR A 27 -3.41 -4.34 9.18
C TYR A 27 -2.04 -3.65 9.31
N GLU A 28 -1.28 -3.95 10.36
CA GLU A 28 -0.03 -3.24 10.64
C GLU A 28 1.09 -3.59 9.64
N ASN A 29 1.20 -4.88 9.30
CA ASN A 29 2.32 -5.36 8.51
C ASN A 29 2.00 -5.34 7.01
N ASN A 30 0.87 -5.91 6.57
CA ASN A 30 0.60 -6.04 5.15
C ASN A 30 0.07 -4.73 4.56
N TYR A 31 -1.02 -4.19 5.11
CA TYR A 31 -1.56 -2.90 4.67
C TYR A 31 -0.56 -1.77 4.91
N GLY A 32 0.03 -1.70 6.11
CA GLY A 32 1.07 -0.72 6.41
C GLY A 32 2.26 -0.78 5.45
N ALA A 33 2.73 -1.98 5.08
CA ALA A 33 3.80 -2.11 4.08
C ALA A 33 3.34 -1.67 2.69
N ALA A 34 2.12 -2.00 2.26
CA ALA A 34 1.58 -1.55 0.98
C ALA A 34 1.54 -0.02 0.87
N VAL A 35 1.10 0.67 1.92
CA VAL A 35 1.09 2.15 1.99
C VAL A 35 2.51 2.72 1.92
N ARG A 36 3.47 2.13 2.66
CA ARG A 36 4.88 2.56 2.62
C ARG A 36 5.49 2.38 1.23
N THR A 37 5.27 1.23 0.60
CA THR A 37 5.74 0.94 -0.76
C THR A 37 5.14 1.90 -1.78
N LEU A 38 3.83 2.14 -1.74
CA LEU A 38 3.15 3.08 -2.64
C LEU A 38 3.75 4.49 -2.53
N ASN A 39 3.98 4.96 -1.30
CA ASN A 39 4.59 6.25 -1.05
C ASN A 39 6.03 6.34 -1.55
N ALA A 40 6.83 5.29 -1.35
CA ALA A 40 8.21 5.23 -1.84
C ALA A 40 8.25 5.30 -3.38
N VAL A 41 7.46 4.47 -4.06
CA VAL A 41 7.38 4.45 -5.53
C VAL A 41 6.91 5.78 -6.09
N ARG A 42 5.92 6.42 -5.45
CA ARG A 42 5.46 7.77 -5.84
C ARG A 42 6.53 8.83 -5.62
N GLY A 43 7.33 8.70 -4.57
CA GLY A 43 8.49 9.56 -4.34
C GLY A 43 9.54 9.42 -5.44
N GLU A 44 9.86 8.18 -5.83
CA GLU A 44 10.79 7.91 -6.93
C GLU A 44 10.26 8.45 -8.27
N LEU A 45 8.97 8.23 -8.57
CA LEU A 45 8.31 8.76 -9.77
C LEU A 45 8.34 10.29 -9.82
N ALA A 46 8.17 10.97 -8.69
CA ALA A 46 8.21 12.43 -8.60
C ALA A 46 9.62 13.01 -8.79
N GLY A 47 10.66 12.21 -8.55
CA GLY A 47 12.07 12.61 -8.72
C GLY A 47 12.65 12.31 -10.10
N LEU A 48 11.86 11.79 -11.05
CA LEU A 48 12.35 11.49 -12.39
C LEU A 48 12.59 12.75 -13.22
N ASP A 49 13.59 12.69 -14.09
CA ASP A 49 13.96 13.75 -15.02
C ASP A 49 13.69 13.36 -16.49
N ALA A 50 13.91 14.31 -17.40
CA ALA A 50 13.74 14.09 -18.84
C ALA A 50 14.73 13.07 -19.43
N GLY A 51 15.85 12.81 -18.74
CA GLY A 51 16.85 11.82 -19.15
C GLY A 51 16.51 10.39 -18.73
N THR A 52 15.48 10.21 -17.90
CA THR A 52 15.13 8.91 -17.34
C THR A 52 14.72 7.94 -18.45
N PRO A 53 15.39 6.77 -18.58
CA PRO A 53 15.04 5.79 -19.60
C PRO A 53 13.60 5.29 -19.46
N GLY A 54 12.89 5.17 -20.59
CA GLY A 54 11.47 4.77 -20.58
C GLY A 54 11.19 3.41 -19.92
N TYR A 55 12.15 2.46 -19.92
CA TYR A 55 11.98 1.19 -19.22
C TYR A 55 11.90 1.37 -17.69
N ARG A 56 12.61 2.35 -17.14
CA ARG A 56 12.61 2.66 -15.71
C ARG A 56 11.26 3.25 -15.29
N ILE A 57 10.72 4.15 -16.11
CA ILE A 57 9.38 4.71 -15.92
C ILE A 57 8.33 3.60 -15.91
N ARG A 58 8.38 2.69 -16.91
CA ARG A 58 7.44 1.56 -17.00
C ARG A 58 7.52 0.62 -15.81
N ALA A 59 8.72 0.34 -15.30
CA ALA A 59 8.91 -0.47 -14.10
C ALA A 59 8.26 0.20 -12.88
N LEU A 60 8.55 1.46 -12.61
CA LEU A 60 7.97 2.20 -11.49
C LEU A 60 6.44 2.30 -11.58
N LYS A 61 5.88 2.56 -12.76
CA LYS A 61 4.42 2.62 -12.94
C LYS A 61 3.74 1.27 -12.72
N ARG A 62 4.41 0.15 -13.02
CA ARG A 62 3.90 -1.19 -12.71
C ARG A 62 3.89 -1.43 -11.20
N GLU A 63 4.98 -1.09 -10.52
CA GLU A 63 5.06 -1.18 -9.05
C GLU A 63 4.02 -0.29 -8.38
N GLU A 64 3.81 0.93 -8.89
CA GLU A 64 2.78 1.85 -8.37
C GLU A 64 1.38 1.24 -8.51
N LEU A 65 1.07 0.64 -9.67
CA LEU A 65 -0.22 0.00 -9.91
C LEU A 65 -0.48 -1.16 -8.94
N ILE A 66 0.53 -1.99 -8.70
CA ILE A 66 0.43 -3.13 -7.76
C ILE A 66 0.24 -2.63 -6.33
N ALA A 67 1.06 -1.68 -5.88
CA ALA A 67 0.98 -1.15 -4.53
C ALA A 67 -0.35 -0.41 -4.28
N MET A 68 -0.80 0.38 -5.27
CA MET A 68 -2.09 1.07 -5.21
C MET A 68 -3.26 0.09 -5.17
N GLY A 69 -3.22 -0.99 -5.96
CA GLY A 69 -4.23 -2.03 -5.92
C GLY A 69 -4.31 -2.71 -4.56
N SER A 70 -3.15 -3.01 -3.95
CA SER A 70 -3.09 -3.57 -2.60
C SER A 70 -3.71 -2.60 -1.57
N VAL A 71 -3.31 -1.32 -1.58
CA VAL A 71 -3.87 -0.29 -0.68
C VAL A 71 -5.38 -0.19 -0.84
N ALA A 72 -5.88 -0.06 -2.07
CA ALA A 72 -7.31 0.10 -2.34
C ALA A 72 -8.12 -1.12 -1.86
N LEU A 73 -7.61 -2.33 -2.04
CA LEU A 73 -8.29 -3.54 -1.55
C LEU A 73 -8.29 -3.64 -0.03
N HIS A 74 -7.22 -3.23 0.65
CA HIS A 74 -7.19 -3.20 2.12
C HIS A 74 -8.09 -2.10 2.70
N GLU A 75 -8.28 -0.98 1.99
CA GLU A 75 -9.17 0.10 2.43
C GLU A 75 -10.66 -0.22 2.19
N LEU A 76 -10.96 -1.12 1.25
CA LEU A 76 -12.32 -1.63 1.00
C LEU A 76 -12.69 -2.83 1.87
N TYR A 77 -11.70 -3.50 2.45
CA TYR A 77 -11.85 -4.70 3.30
C TYR A 77 -12.28 -4.33 4.72
#